data_AF-A0A522PDD5-F1
#
_entry.id   AF-A0A522PDD5-F1
#
_cell.length_a   1.000
_cell.length_b   1.000
_cell.length_c   1.000
_cell.angle_alpha   90.00
_cell.angle_beta   90.00
_cell.angle_gamma   90.00
#
_symmetry.space_group_name_H-M   'P 1'
#
loop_
_entity.id
_entity.type
_entity.pdbx_description
1 polymer ?
#
loop_
_entity_poly.entity_id
_entity_poly.type
_entity_poly.pdbx_seq_one_letter_code
_entity_poly.pdbx_strand_id
1 'polypeptide(L)'
;MTDEGFARDMGDEATGALRDRPPDPLAPIDPDAPVSGHQSGPVSAIAATSLPEHDWEAARRSVFPILRPVGTTGAPADVPLDPTTAGSRDHTEPLVSPGPCDLVVGFVLCGSGFDVMVNGDHLLSWGVSADDLAAAAGANLATWSASVGWSDETSGNRRLLGSDSGDGHDATRILLPPVREWLRRELAGSAPGGTRVLVGLPERHLLIAGALLPDDPEFVALFRDFVVESSGNAEEPIDRRVFELAGGELVEFSA
;
A
#
# COMPACT_ATOMS: atom_id res chain seq x y z
N MET A 1 -4.02 -0.13 52.60
CA MET A 1 -3.47 1.24 52.61
C MET A 1 -1.98 1.10 52.83
N THR A 2 -1.21 1.37 51.77
CA THR A 2 0.26 1.31 51.50
C THR A 2 0.37 0.62 50.11
N ASP A 3 0.22 1.30 48.98
CA ASP A 3 1.04 2.38 48.38
C ASP A 3 2.54 2.03 48.32
N GLU A 4 2.96 1.40 47.22
CA GLU A 4 4.36 1.37 46.76
C GLU A 4 4.39 1.53 45.23
N GLY A 5 4.35 2.78 44.81
CA GLY A 5 5.41 3.41 44.00
C GLY A 5 5.99 2.63 42.82
N PHE A 6 5.62 3.07 41.61
CA PHE A 6 6.40 2.94 40.38
C PHE A 6 7.85 3.40 40.61
N ALA A 7 8.78 2.46 40.76
CA ALA A 7 10.20 2.74 40.55
C ALA A 7 10.46 2.73 39.04
N ARG A 8 10.48 3.94 38.45
CA ARG A 8 11.13 4.16 37.16
C ARG A 8 12.61 3.78 37.32
N ASP A 9 13.02 2.73 36.62
CA ASP A 9 14.42 2.45 36.36
C ASP A 9 14.96 3.56 35.45
N MET A 10 15.38 4.67 36.05
CA MET A 10 16.14 5.71 35.37
C MET A 10 17.58 5.22 35.32
N GLY A 11 17.95 4.63 34.19
CA GLY A 11 19.35 4.43 33.82
C GLY A 11 20.06 5.78 33.76
N ASP A 12 20.78 6.10 34.82
CA ASP A 12 21.76 7.17 34.86
C ASP A 12 23.02 6.67 35.58
N GLU A 13 23.67 5.66 34.99
CA GLU A 13 25.09 5.39 35.28
C GLU A 13 25.97 6.32 34.43
N ALA A 14 25.89 7.62 34.69
CA ALA A 14 26.92 8.56 34.27
C ALA A 14 28.21 8.28 35.07
N THR A 15 29.02 7.33 34.61
CA THR A 15 30.34 7.00 35.17
C THR A 15 31.43 8.01 34.84
N GLY A 16 31.07 9.19 34.30
CA GLY A 16 32.01 10.26 34.00
C GLY A 16 32.27 11.15 35.21
N ALA A 17 33.50 11.17 35.72
CA ALA A 17 33.92 12.18 36.69
C ALA A 17 33.66 13.58 36.13
N LEU A 18 32.81 14.36 36.80
CA LEU A 18 32.56 15.76 36.48
C LEU A 18 33.90 16.51 36.54
N ARG A 19 34.28 17.19 35.46
CA ARG A 19 35.52 17.95 35.39
C ARG A 19 35.37 19.23 36.22
N ASP A 20 36.18 19.38 37.26
CA ASP A 20 36.21 20.58 38.13
C ASP A 20 36.89 21.81 37.47
N ARG A 21 37.35 21.70 36.22
CA ARG A 21 37.98 22.78 35.47
C ARG A 21 37.59 22.78 33.99
N PRO A 22 37.45 23.96 33.36
CA PRO A 22 37.22 24.06 31.92
C PRO A 22 38.43 23.50 31.15
N PRO A 23 38.19 22.89 29.96
CA PRO A 23 39.27 22.34 29.14
C PRO A 23 40.21 23.44 28.64
N ASP A 24 41.52 23.16 28.65
CA ASP A 24 42.55 24.06 28.14
C ASP A 24 42.51 24.09 26.59
N PRO A 25 42.20 25.24 25.96
CA PRO A 25 42.09 25.33 24.52
C PRO A 25 43.43 25.22 23.77
N LEU A 26 44.57 25.26 24.49
CA LEU A 26 45.91 25.15 23.90
C LEU A 26 46.55 23.77 24.14
N ALA A 27 45.85 22.86 24.81
CA ALA A 27 46.33 21.49 24.97
C ALA A 27 46.29 20.73 23.63
N PRO A 28 47.26 19.84 23.36
CA PRO A 28 47.21 18.95 22.19
C PRO A 28 45.92 18.13 22.18
N ILE A 29 45.29 18.00 21.01
CA ILE A 29 44.11 17.15 20.84
C ILE A 29 44.56 15.70 21.04
N ASP A 30 44.05 15.06 22.09
CA ASP A 30 44.19 13.63 22.30
C ASP A 30 43.35 12.90 21.23
N PRO A 31 43.98 12.16 20.31
CA PRO A 31 43.28 11.46 19.24
C PRO A 31 42.37 10.34 19.76
N ASP A 32 42.62 9.87 20.98
CA ASP A 32 41.88 8.79 21.63
C ASP A 32 40.85 9.33 22.65
N ALA A 33 40.71 10.66 22.78
CA ALA A 33 39.73 11.24 23.68
C ALA A 33 38.30 10.94 23.19
N PRO A 34 37.40 10.45 24.07
CA PRO A 34 36.01 10.21 23.70
C PRO A 34 35.35 11.55 23.35
N VAL A 35 34.90 11.68 22.09
CA VAL A 35 34.11 12.83 21.65
C VAL A 35 32.77 12.76 22.36
N SER A 36 32.50 13.74 23.22
CA SER A 36 31.29 13.80 24.06
C SER A 36 30.01 13.58 23.23
N GLY A 37 29.24 12.54 23.57
CA GLY A 37 27.87 12.34 23.08
C GLY A 37 27.66 11.42 21.88
N HIS A 38 28.71 10.98 21.17
CA HIS A 38 28.56 10.06 20.05
C HIS A 38 29.15 8.69 20.40
N GLN A 39 28.36 7.83 21.03
CA GLN A 39 28.57 6.40 20.79
C GLN A 39 28.29 6.17 19.31
N SER A 40 29.28 5.70 18.55
CA SER A 40 29.01 5.13 17.23
C SER A 40 27.96 4.06 17.44
N GLY A 41 26.75 4.30 16.93
CA GLY A 41 25.72 3.27 16.90
C GLY A 41 26.28 2.02 16.21
N PRO A 42 25.74 0.83 16.46
CA PRO A 42 26.15 -0.37 15.74
C PRO A 42 26.17 -0.04 14.25
N VAL A 43 27.34 -0.23 13.63
CA VAL A 43 27.53 0.02 12.20
C VAL A 43 26.56 -0.90 11.48
N SER A 44 25.45 -0.33 10.99
CA SER A 44 24.58 -1.04 10.07
C SER A 44 25.41 -1.27 8.81
N ALA A 45 25.83 -2.51 8.58
CA ALA A 45 26.74 -2.89 7.50
C ALA A 45 26.09 -2.86 6.11
N ILE A 46 24.95 -2.19 5.98
CA ILE A 46 24.25 -1.97 4.72
C ILE A 46 24.72 -0.61 4.22
N ALA A 47 25.45 -0.59 3.10
CA ALA A 47 25.76 0.66 2.43
C ALA A 47 24.44 1.37 2.08
N ALA A 48 24.36 2.70 2.22
CA ALA A 48 23.14 3.44 1.89
C ALA A 48 22.67 3.18 0.43
N THR A 49 23.60 2.83 -0.47
CA THR A 49 23.33 2.46 -1.87
C THR A 49 22.63 1.12 -2.05
N SER A 50 22.55 0.27 -1.02
CA SER A 50 21.83 -1.01 -1.05
C SER A 50 20.50 -0.95 -0.29
N LEU A 51 20.04 0.26 0.05
CA LEU A 51 18.67 0.46 0.54
C LEU A 51 17.69 0.35 -0.64
N PRO A 52 16.46 -0.14 -0.43
CA PRO A 52 15.45 -0.28 -1.49
C PRO A 52 15.21 1.03 -2.26
N GLU A 53 15.31 2.18 -1.62
CA GLU A 53 15.15 3.50 -2.27
C GLU A 53 16.16 3.76 -3.39
N HIS A 54 17.31 3.09 -3.37
CA HIS A 54 18.42 3.30 -4.31
C HIS A 54 18.84 2.05 -5.10
N ASP A 55 18.46 0.86 -4.64
CA ASP A 55 18.78 -0.42 -5.30
C ASP A 55 17.51 -1.10 -5.80
N TRP A 56 17.42 -1.25 -7.13
CA TRP A 56 16.29 -1.92 -7.77
C TRP A 56 16.14 -3.37 -7.33
N GLU A 57 17.23 -4.12 -7.13
CA GLU A 57 17.13 -5.54 -6.78
C GLU A 57 16.54 -5.75 -5.38
N ALA A 58 16.73 -4.78 -4.49
CA ALA A 58 16.08 -4.70 -3.20
C ALA A 58 14.62 -4.19 -3.33
N ALA A 59 14.40 -3.11 -4.08
CA ALA A 59 13.07 -2.51 -4.28
C ALA A 59 12.06 -3.45 -4.93
N ARG A 60 12.45 -4.14 -6.01
CA ARG A 60 11.56 -4.95 -6.86
C ARG A 60 10.77 -6.03 -6.10
N ARG A 61 11.24 -6.43 -4.92
CA ARG A 61 10.60 -7.45 -4.06
C ARG A 61 9.57 -6.86 -3.10
N SER A 62 9.56 -5.54 -2.97
CA SER A 62 8.78 -4.78 -1.99
C SER A 62 7.90 -3.73 -2.67
N VAL A 63 7.95 -3.60 -3.99
CA VAL A 63 7.05 -2.72 -4.74
C VAL A 63 5.69 -3.39 -4.92
N PHE A 64 4.61 -2.66 -4.66
CA PHE A 64 3.24 -3.10 -4.87
C PHE A 64 2.44 -2.01 -5.58
N PRO A 65 1.46 -2.38 -6.43
CA PRO A 65 0.48 -1.43 -6.90
C PRO A 65 -0.49 -1.14 -5.74
N ILE A 66 -1.07 0.05 -5.75
CA ILE A 66 -2.16 0.43 -4.87
C ILE A 66 -3.23 1.18 -5.66
N LEU A 67 -4.48 1.06 -5.23
CA LEU A 67 -5.54 1.94 -5.72
C LEU A 67 -5.54 3.25 -4.94
N ARG A 68 -5.74 4.36 -5.64
CA ARG A 68 -5.83 5.70 -5.07
C ARG A 68 -7.26 6.23 -5.19
N PRO A 69 -7.65 7.21 -4.34
CA PRO A 69 -8.93 7.87 -4.48
C PRO A 69 -9.19 8.32 -5.92
N VAL A 70 -10.41 8.12 -6.41
CA VAL A 70 -10.81 8.62 -7.74
C VAL A 70 -10.49 10.12 -7.88
N GLY A 71 -9.89 10.49 -9.01
CA GLY A 71 -9.43 11.87 -9.27
C GLY A 71 -8.05 12.21 -8.70
N THR A 72 -7.34 11.26 -8.07
CA THR A 72 -5.93 11.45 -7.69
C THR A 72 -5.09 11.76 -8.93
N THR A 73 -4.31 12.84 -8.86
CA THR A 73 -3.35 13.26 -9.90
C THR A 73 -1.92 12.96 -9.47
N GLY A 74 -1.06 12.69 -10.44
CA GLY A 74 0.37 12.50 -10.22
C GLY A 74 1.12 12.45 -11.55
N ALA A 75 2.40 12.12 -11.49
CA ALA A 75 3.23 11.95 -12.68
C ALA A 75 2.75 10.72 -13.48
N PRO A 76 2.44 10.88 -14.77
CA PRO A 76 1.96 9.77 -15.59
C PRO A 76 3.06 8.72 -15.80
N ALA A 77 2.78 7.48 -15.42
CA ALA A 77 3.73 6.36 -15.51
C ALA A 77 4.05 5.97 -16.96
N ASP A 78 3.18 6.26 -17.92
CA ASP A 78 3.36 5.95 -19.35
C ASP A 78 4.23 6.96 -20.10
N VAL A 79 4.61 8.06 -19.45
CA VAL A 79 5.48 9.09 -20.05
C VAL A 79 6.94 8.78 -19.75
N PRO A 80 7.80 8.62 -20.78
CA PRO A 80 9.23 8.42 -20.56
C PRO A 80 9.85 9.56 -19.76
N LEU A 81 10.58 9.21 -18.70
CA LEU A 81 11.33 10.17 -17.92
C LEU A 81 12.51 10.70 -18.74
N ASP A 82 12.56 12.02 -18.91
CA ASP A 82 13.70 12.68 -19.53
C ASP A 82 14.61 13.27 -18.44
N PRO A 83 15.81 12.71 -18.23
CA PRO A 83 16.74 13.16 -17.20
C PRO A 83 17.29 14.58 -17.47
N THR A 84 17.08 15.14 -18.67
CA THR A 84 17.59 16.45 -19.09
C THR A 84 16.57 17.58 -18.99
N THR A 85 15.27 17.26 -19.03
CA THR A 85 14.18 18.22 -18.82
C THR A 85 13.58 18.15 -17.41
N ALA A 86 14.22 17.37 -16.53
CA ALA A 86 13.94 17.20 -15.12
C ALA A 86 13.88 18.53 -14.34
N GLY A 87 12.77 19.25 -14.49
CA GLY A 87 12.37 20.29 -13.56
C GLY A 87 12.11 19.61 -12.22
N SER A 88 12.79 20.07 -11.18
CA SER A 88 12.83 19.51 -9.81
C SER A 88 11.47 19.21 -9.12
N ARG A 89 10.32 19.43 -9.75
CA ARG A 89 8.99 19.19 -9.16
C ARG A 89 8.30 17.94 -9.70
N ASP A 90 8.39 17.66 -11.00
CA ASP A 90 7.64 16.57 -11.64
C ASP A 90 8.09 15.19 -11.13
N HIS A 91 9.36 15.05 -10.74
CA HIS A 91 9.89 13.80 -10.20
C HIS A 91 9.56 13.55 -8.73
N THR A 92 9.04 14.55 -8.02
CA THR A 92 8.58 14.40 -6.63
C THR A 92 7.12 13.96 -6.55
N GLU A 93 6.37 14.10 -7.64
CA GLU A 93 4.98 13.66 -7.71
C GLU A 93 4.91 12.13 -7.79
N PRO A 94 4.01 11.49 -7.04
CA PRO A 94 3.78 10.05 -7.14
C PRO A 94 3.44 9.63 -8.57
N LEU A 95 4.00 8.49 -9.00
CA LEU A 95 3.62 7.89 -10.26
C LEU A 95 2.20 7.36 -10.17
N VAL A 96 1.41 7.67 -11.20
CA VAL A 96 0.06 7.16 -11.38
C VAL A 96 -0.13 6.57 -12.77
N SER A 97 -0.95 5.54 -12.85
CA SER A 97 -1.32 4.85 -14.08
C SER A 97 -2.84 4.65 -14.14
N PRO A 98 -3.46 4.72 -15.33
CA PRO A 98 -4.87 4.41 -15.46
C PRO A 98 -5.14 2.91 -15.22
N GLY A 99 -6.13 2.63 -14.37
CA GLY A 99 -6.71 1.32 -14.14
C GLY A 99 -8.07 1.16 -14.82
N PRO A 100 -8.74 0.00 -14.65
CA PRO A 100 -10.08 -0.21 -15.17
C PRO A 100 -11.09 0.75 -14.52
N CYS A 101 -12.12 1.16 -15.26
CA CYS A 101 -13.17 2.08 -14.78
C CYS A 101 -12.67 3.41 -14.20
N ASP A 102 -11.62 3.97 -14.79
CA ASP A 102 -10.98 5.22 -14.33
C ASP A 102 -10.42 5.11 -12.89
N LEU A 103 -10.22 3.90 -12.38
CA LEU A 103 -9.49 3.69 -11.14
C LEU A 103 -8.05 4.19 -11.31
N VAL A 104 -7.52 4.85 -10.29
CA VAL A 104 -6.14 5.37 -10.32
C VAL A 104 -5.22 4.36 -9.64
N VAL A 105 -4.22 3.88 -10.36
CA VAL A 105 -3.20 2.96 -9.85
C VAL A 105 -1.95 3.75 -9.49
N GLY A 106 -1.54 3.72 -8.22
CA GLY A 106 -0.23 4.17 -7.76
C GLY A 106 0.70 3.00 -7.48
N PHE A 107 1.96 3.31 -7.16
CA PHE A 107 2.95 2.32 -6.77
C PHE A 107 3.59 2.72 -5.45
N VAL A 108 3.84 1.74 -4.59
CA VAL A 108 4.49 1.94 -3.30
C VAL A 108 5.65 0.98 -3.11
N LEU A 109 6.67 1.42 -2.37
CA LEU A 109 7.60 0.55 -1.67
C LEU A 109 7.02 0.26 -0.29
N CYS A 110 6.65 -0.99 -0.05
CA CYS A 110 6.12 -1.41 1.24
C CYS A 110 7.23 -1.47 2.29
N GLY A 111 7.06 -0.70 3.36
CA GLY A 111 7.95 -0.68 4.52
C GLY A 111 7.31 -1.35 5.74
N SER A 112 8.09 -1.55 6.80
CA SER A 112 7.61 -2.18 8.05
C SER A 112 6.74 -1.27 8.93
N GLY A 113 6.49 -0.02 8.51
CA GLY A 113 5.70 0.94 9.30
C GLY A 113 5.02 2.04 8.49
N PHE A 114 5.52 2.35 7.29
CA PHE A 114 4.84 3.21 6.33
C PHE A 114 5.27 2.82 4.93
N ASP A 115 4.41 3.15 3.96
CA ASP A 115 4.68 2.95 2.55
C ASP A 115 5.24 4.23 1.94
N VAL A 116 6.20 4.06 1.02
CA VAL A 116 6.75 5.18 0.25
C VAL A 116 6.15 5.16 -1.15
N MET A 117 5.48 6.25 -1.54
CA MET A 117 5.00 6.41 -2.90
C MET A 117 6.18 6.48 -3.87
N VAL A 118 6.16 5.61 -4.88
CA VAL A 118 7.16 5.61 -5.94
C VAL A 118 6.89 6.83 -6.84
N ASN A 119 7.95 7.51 -7.23
CA ASN A 119 7.94 8.71 -8.05
C ASN A 119 9.01 8.61 -9.17
N GLY A 120 9.16 9.67 -9.96
CA GLY A 120 10.14 9.68 -11.05
C GLY A 120 11.60 9.55 -10.59
N ASP A 121 11.96 10.13 -9.44
CA ASP A 121 13.33 10.05 -8.90
C ASP A 121 13.73 8.61 -8.56
N HIS A 122 12.78 7.81 -8.05
CA HIS A 122 13.03 6.39 -7.79
C HIS A 122 13.36 5.64 -9.08
N LEU A 123 12.57 5.83 -10.15
CA LEU A 123 12.82 5.17 -11.44
C LEU A 123 14.19 5.57 -12.03
N LEU A 124 14.55 6.85 -11.94
CA LEU A 124 15.86 7.34 -12.37
C LEU A 124 17.00 6.73 -11.54
N SER A 125 16.84 6.66 -10.22
CA SER A 125 17.83 6.06 -9.32
C SER A 125 18.01 4.56 -9.57
N TRP A 126 16.92 3.84 -9.83
CA TRP A 126 16.92 2.41 -10.11
C TRP A 126 17.36 2.08 -11.54
N GLY A 127 17.29 3.04 -12.46
CA GLY A 127 17.57 2.83 -13.87
C GLY A 127 16.58 1.90 -14.56
N VAL A 128 15.30 1.94 -14.15
CA VAL A 128 14.24 1.06 -14.68
C VAL A 128 13.09 1.86 -15.28
N SER A 129 12.34 1.22 -16.18
CA SER A 129 11.13 1.81 -16.75
C SER A 129 9.92 1.66 -15.82
N ALA A 130 8.87 2.45 -16.07
CA ALA A 130 7.59 2.27 -15.40
C ALA A 130 6.92 0.92 -15.73
N ASP A 131 7.17 0.38 -16.93
CA ASP A 131 6.69 -0.96 -17.32
C ASP A 131 7.36 -2.06 -16.48
N ASP A 132 8.67 -1.95 -16.23
CA ASP A 132 9.40 -2.87 -15.35
C ASP A 132 8.88 -2.79 -13.90
N LEU A 133 8.61 -1.57 -13.42
CA LEU A 133 7.98 -1.34 -12.12
C LEU A 133 6.59 -1.99 -12.06
N ALA A 134 5.72 -1.73 -13.03
CA ALA A 134 4.37 -2.27 -13.08
C ALA A 134 4.37 -3.80 -13.16
N ALA A 135 5.29 -4.39 -13.93
CA ALA A 135 5.45 -5.83 -14.02
C ALA A 135 5.89 -6.45 -12.69
N ALA A 136 6.90 -5.87 -12.02
CA ALA A 136 7.36 -6.35 -10.72
C ALA A 136 6.28 -6.20 -9.64
N ALA A 137 5.62 -5.05 -9.58
CA ALA A 137 4.55 -4.77 -8.64
C ALA A 137 3.35 -5.71 -8.85
N GLY A 138 2.93 -5.93 -10.09
CA GLY A 138 1.87 -6.87 -10.43
C GLY A 138 2.21 -8.32 -10.06
N ALA A 139 3.47 -8.74 -10.24
CA ALA A 139 3.94 -10.06 -9.83
C ALA A 139 3.89 -10.22 -8.30
N ASN A 140 4.35 -9.21 -7.54
CA ASN A 140 4.30 -9.22 -6.08
C ASN A 140 2.85 -9.28 -5.57
N LEU A 141 1.95 -8.47 -6.14
CA LEU A 141 0.52 -8.53 -5.82
C LEU A 141 -0.07 -9.92 -6.11
N ALA A 142 0.27 -10.52 -7.26
CA ALA A 142 -0.21 -11.86 -7.62
C ALA A 142 0.27 -12.93 -6.63
N THR A 143 1.54 -12.90 -6.24
CA THR A 143 2.11 -13.81 -5.24
C THR A 143 1.45 -13.63 -3.87
N TRP A 144 1.35 -12.41 -3.37
CA TRP A 144 0.69 -12.12 -2.09
C TRP A 144 -0.79 -12.51 -2.12
N SER A 145 -1.52 -12.13 -3.18
CA SER A 145 -2.95 -12.43 -3.34
C SER A 145 -3.24 -13.93 -3.37
N ALA A 146 -2.29 -14.77 -3.79
CA ALA A 146 -2.44 -16.22 -3.75
C ALA A 146 -2.29 -16.81 -2.34
N SER A 147 -1.63 -16.10 -1.41
CA SER A 147 -1.46 -16.52 -0.02
C SER A 147 -2.55 -16.03 0.93
N VAL A 148 -3.31 -15.00 0.54
CA VAL A 148 -4.34 -14.38 1.37
C VAL A 148 -5.71 -15.00 1.11
N GLY A 149 -6.38 -15.36 2.21
CA GLY A 149 -7.71 -15.94 2.19
C GLY A 149 -8.80 -14.97 1.71
N TRP A 150 -10.02 -15.50 1.63
CA TRP A 150 -11.23 -14.72 1.41
C TRP A 150 -12.22 -15.05 2.52
N SER A 151 -12.92 -14.04 3.03
CA SER A 151 -14.13 -14.27 3.80
C SER A 151 -15.25 -14.70 2.84
N ASP A 152 -16.11 -15.60 3.31
CA ASP A 152 -17.28 -16.08 2.58
C ASP A 152 -18.49 -16.00 3.51
N GLU A 153 -19.34 -15.02 3.24
CA GLU A 153 -20.52 -14.73 4.04
C GLU A 153 -21.78 -15.07 3.25
N THR A 154 -22.66 -15.83 3.87
CA THR A 154 -23.97 -16.16 3.29
C THR A 154 -25.07 -15.78 4.26
N SER A 155 -26.02 -14.98 3.77
CA SER A 155 -27.22 -14.58 4.52
C SER A 155 -28.45 -14.78 3.65
N GLY A 156 -29.25 -15.80 3.96
CA GLY A 156 -30.36 -16.24 3.12
C GLY A 156 -29.87 -16.72 1.75
N ASN A 157 -30.31 -16.08 0.68
CA ASN A 157 -29.89 -16.34 -0.71
C ASN A 157 -28.71 -15.46 -1.16
N ARG A 158 -28.29 -14.48 -0.35
CA ARG A 158 -27.19 -13.56 -0.69
C ARG A 158 -25.86 -14.16 -0.25
N ARG A 159 -24.86 -14.07 -1.14
CA ARG A 159 -23.49 -14.46 -0.87
C ARG A 159 -22.55 -13.31 -1.16
N LEU A 160 -21.62 -13.08 -0.24
CA LEU A 160 -20.57 -12.07 -0.30
C LEU A 160 -19.21 -12.75 -0.13
N LEU A 161 -18.23 -12.28 -0.89
CA LEU A 161 -16.82 -12.61 -0.70
C LEU A 161 -16.07 -11.33 -0.35
N GLY A 162 -15.24 -11.38 0.69
CA GLY A 162 -14.46 -10.24 1.16
C GLY A 162 -12.97 -10.55 1.25
N SER A 163 -12.16 -9.51 1.08
CA SER A 163 -10.73 -9.50 1.39
C SER A 163 -10.48 -8.30 2.28
N ASP A 164 -10.04 -8.56 3.50
CA ASP A 164 -9.76 -7.58 4.55
C ASP A 164 -8.56 -7.99 5.40
N SER A 165 -7.44 -8.38 4.76
CA SER A 165 -6.28 -8.95 5.48
C SER A 165 -5.61 -7.96 6.42
N GLY A 166 -5.81 -6.65 6.19
CA GLY A 166 -5.15 -5.58 6.93
C GLY A 166 -3.75 -5.24 6.40
N ASP A 167 -3.23 -5.96 5.39
CA ASP A 167 -1.91 -5.69 4.82
C ASP A 167 -1.91 -4.56 3.77
N GLY A 168 -3.10 -4.06 3.39
CA GLY A 168 -3.23 -2.83 2.60
C GLY A 168 -3.15 -3.01 1.09
N HIS A 169 -3.38 -4.23 0.61
CA HIS A 169 -3.38 -4.55 -0.82
C HIS A 169 -4.69 -5.21 -1.30
N ASP A 170 -5.67 -5.35 -0.41
CA ASP A 170 -6.91 -6.08 -0.64
C ASP A 170 -7.72 -5.53 -1.82
N ALA A 171 -8.02 -4.22 -1.82
CA ALA A 171 -8.75 -3.58 -2.90
C ALA A 171 -8.03 -3.75 -4.25
N THR A 172 -6.70 -3.67 -4.25
CA THR A 172 -5.87 -3.76 -5.45
C THR A 172 -5.90 -5.15 -6.10
N ARG A 173 -6.28 -6.21 -5.37
CA ARG A 173 -6.44 -7.57 -5.94
C ARG A 173 -7.33 -7.57 -7.18
N ILE A 174 -8.28 -6.64 -7.29
CA ILE A 174 -9.18 -6.52 -8.45
C ILE A 174 -8.46 -6.27 -9.78
N LEU A 175 -7.25 -5.70 -9.74
CA LEU A 175 -6.44 -5.46 -10.95
C LEU A 175 -6.03 -6.79 -11.61
N LEU A 176 -5.91 -7.87 -10.83
CA LEU A 176 -5.47 -9.18 -11.29
C LEU A 176 -6.59 -9.89 -12.09
N PRO A 177 -6.38 -10.21 -13.38
CA PRO A 177 -7.34 -11.02 -14.14
C PRO A 177 -7.71 -12.36 -13.48
N PRO A 178 -6.77 -13.11 -12.87
CA PRO A 178 -7.12 -14.34 -12.15
C PRO A 178 -8.07 -14.13 -10.97
N VAL A 179 -7.99 -13.00 -10.27
CA VAL A 179 -8.90 -12.68 -9.16
C VAL A 179 -10.30 -12.39 -9.69
N ARG A 180 -10.42 -11.58 -10.74
CA ARG A 180 -11.71 -11.29 -11.39
C ARG A 180 -12.39 -12.57 -11.88
N GLU A 181 -11.63 -13.44 -12.53
CA GLU A 181 -12.16 -14.74 -13.00
C GLU A 181 -12.53 -15.66 -11.83
N TRP A 182 -11.77 -15.64 -10.73
CA TRP A 182 -12.11 -16.41 -9.55
C TRP A 182 -13.40 -15.91 -8.89
N LEU A 183 -13.54 -14.61 -8.65
CA LEU A 183 -14.77 -14.02 -8.10
C LEU A 183 -16.00 -14.35 -8.94
N ARG A 184 -15.87 -14.22 -10.27
CA ARG A 184 -16.94 -14.55 -11.21
C ARG A 184 -17.36 -16.01 -11.08
N ARG A 185 -16.41 -16.94 -11.04
CA ARG A 185 -16.69 -18.37 -10.92
C ARG A 185 -17.31 -18.72 -9.57
N GLU A 186 -16.79 -18.18 -8.49
CA GLU A 186 -17.29 -18.49 -7.15
C GLU A 186 -18.70 -17.95 -6.94
N LEU A 187 -18.96 -16.70 -7.31
CA LEU A 187 -20.25 -16.05 -7.05
C LEU A 187 -21.32 -16.41 -8.08
N ALA A 188 -20.97 -16.58 -9.36
CA ALA A 188 -21.94 -16.85 -10.42
C ALA A 188 -21.93 -18.30 -10.93
N GLY A 189 -20.89 -19.11 -10.65
CA GLY A 189 -20.73 -20.44 -11.24
C GLY A 189 -21.79 -21.46 -10.82
N SER A 190 -22.34 -21.32 -9.60
CA SER A 190 -23.39 -22.18 -9.05
C SER A 190 -24.72 -21.43 -8.85
N ALA A 191 -24.79 -20.17 -9.24
CA ALA A 191 -25.95 -19.30 -9.04
C ALA A 191 -26.95 -19.42 -10.20
N PRO A 192 -28.21 -18.98 -10.01
CA PRO A 192 -29.19 -18.90 -11.08
C PRO A 192 -28.68 -18.13 -12.31
N GLY A 193 -29.16 -18.50 -13.49
CA GLY A 193 -28.84 -17.80 -14.73
C GLY A 193 -29.24 -16.31 -14.64
N GLY A 194 -28.38 -15.43 -15.15
CA GLY A 194 -28.56 -13.98 -15.04
C GLY A 194 -28.01 -13.36 -13.75
N THR A 195 -27.37 -14.14 -12.87
CA THR A 195 -26.65 -13.61 -11.72
C THR A 195 -25.50 -12.70 -12.18
N ARG A 196 -25.48 -11.47 -11.64
CA ARG A 196 -24.42 -10.49 -11.87
C ARG A 196 -23.48 -10.47 -10.67
N VAL A 197 -22.22 -10.10 -10.88
CA VAL A 197 -21.23 -10.03 -9.79
C VAL A 197 -20.89 -8.58 -9.54
N LEU A 198 -21.36 -8.07 -8.41
CA LEU A 198 -21.06 -6.72 -7.93
C LEU A 198 -19.70 -6.69 -7.25
N VAL A 199 -18.98 -5.58 -7.38
CA VAL A 199 -17.69 -5.34 -6.73
C VAL A 199 -17.71 -3.95 -6.09
N GLY A 200 -17.25 -3.87 -4.85
CA GLY A 200 -17.02 -2.64 -4.11
C GLY A 200 -15.56 -2.53 -3.71
N LEU A 201 -15.01 -1.31 -3.84
CA LEU A 201 -13.63 -0.96 -3.49
C LEU A 201 -13.65 0.30 -2.61
N PRO A 202 -14.27 0.23 -1.41
CA PRO A 202 -14.50 1.42 -0.60
C PRO A 202 -13.20 2.07 -0.11
N GLU A 203 -12.21 1.27 0.23
CA GLU A 203 -10.96 1.68 0.87
C GLU A 203 -9.84 0.65 0.67
N ARG A 204 -8.60 1.06 0.93
CA ARG A 204 -7.37 0.32 0.64
C ARG A 204 -7.38 -1.14 1.09
N HIS A 205 -7.87 -1.39 2.29
CA HIS A 205 -7.87 -2.70 2.94
C HIS A 205 -9.10 -3.53 2.64
N LEU A 206 -10.03 -3.08 1.80
CA LEU A 206 -11.28 -3.79 1.56
C LEU A 206 -11.60 -3.96 0.08
N LEU A 207 -11.64 -5.23 -0.34
CA LEU A 207 -12.35 -5.65 -1.54
C LEU A 207 -13.57 -6.46 -1.13
N ILE A 208 -14.75 -6.06 -1.60
CA ILE A 208 -15.97 -6.84 -1.40
C ILE A 208 -16.64 -7.16 -2.73
N ALA A 209 -17.14 -8.38 -2.88
CA ALA A 209 -17.87 -8.80 -4.07
C ALA A 209 -19.14 -9.56 -3.67
N GLY A 210 -20.22 -9.40 -4.44
CA GLY A 210 -21.52 -10.00 -4.12
C GLY A 210 -22.24 -10.57 -5.35
N ALA A 211 -22.99 -11.65 -5.15
CA ALA A 211 -23.86 -12.21 -6.16
C ALA A 211 -25.21 -11.46 -6.19
N LEU A 212 -25.45 -10.70 -7.24
CA LEU A 212 -26.75 -10.07 -7.50
C LEU A 212 -27.65 -11.05 -8.25
N LEU A 213 -28.61 -11.62 -7.53
CA LEU A 213 -29.62 -12.52 -8.08
C LEU A 213 -30.68 -11.73 -8.87
N PRO A 214 -31.23 -12.29 -9.96
CA PRO A 214 -32.24 -11.60 -10.77
C PRO A 214 -33.52 -11.19 -10.03
N ASP A 215 -33.87 -11.92 -8.97
CA ASP A 215 -35.07 -11.72 -8.15
C ASP A 215 -34.82 -10.93 -6.86
N ASP A 216 -33.61 -10.38 -6.69
CA ASP A 216 -33.21 -9.62 -5.49
C ASP A 216 -32.67 -8.22 -5.83
N PRO A 217 -33.51 -7.32 -6.38
CA PRO A 217 -33.08 -5.97 -6.73
C PRO A 217 -32.73 -5.12 -5.49
N GLU A 218 -33.26 -5.46 -4.30
CA GLU A 218 -32.97 -4.75 -3.05
C GLU A 218 -31.49 -4.89 -2.64
N PHE A 219 -30.85 -6.00 -3.02
CA PHE A 219 -29.45 -6.24 -2.69
C PHE A 219 -28.51 -5.16 -3.25
N VAL A 220 -28.81 -4.59 -4.42
CA VAL A 220 -28.01 -3.50 -5.01
C VAL A 220 -27.97 -2.28 -4.10
N ALA A 221 -29.12 -1.91 -3.52
CA ALA A 221 -29.21 -0.75 -2.63
C ALA A 221 -28.39 -0.99 -1.36
N LEU A 222 -28.55 -2.16 -0.73
CA LEU A 222 -27.81 -2.53 0.47
C LEU A 222 -26.29 -2.61 0.23
N PHE A 223 -25.88 -3.20 -0.90
CA PHE A 223 -24.47 -3.28 -1.28
C PHE A 223 -23.88 -1.88 -1.52
N ARG A 224 -24.63 -1.00 -2.20
CA ARG A 224 -24.21 0.39 -2.43
C ARG A 224 -24.09 1.17 -1.12
N ASP A 225 -25.07 1.06 -0.23
CA ASP A 225 -25.06 1.73 1.06
C ASP A 225 -23.83 1.31 1.88
N PHE A 226 -23.52 0.01 1.90
CA PHE A 226 -22.32 -0.52 2.53
C PHE A 226 -21.02 0.09 1.94
N VAL A 227 -20.89 0.14 0.61
CA VAL A 227 -19.70 0.71 -0.05
C VAL A 227 -19.55 2.19 0.27
N VAL A 228 -20.65 2.95 0.23
CA VAL A 228 -20.63 4.39 0.53
C VAL A 228 -20.28 4.65 1.99
N GLU A 229 -20.88 3.91 2.92
CA GLU A 229 -20.61 4.04 4.36
C GLU A 229 -19.17 3.66 4.70
N SER A 230 -18.70 2.51 4.20
CA SER A 230 -17.34 2.03 4.42
C SER A 230 -16.31 3.02 3.88
N SER A 231 -16.51 3.53 2.67
CA SER A 231 -15.64 4.54 2.07
C SER A 231 -15.71 5.88 2.82
N GLY A 232 -16.88 6.26 3.35
CA GLY A 232 -17.06 7.49 4.12
C GLY A 232 -16.33 7.50 5.46
N ASN A 233 -16.10 6.33 6.05
CA ASN A 233 -15.44 6.15 7.34
C ASN A 233 -13.95 5.76 7.23
N ALA A 234 -13.44 5.55 6.02
CA ALA A 234 -12.09 5.08 5.79
C ALA A 234 -11.02 6.18 5.89
N GLU A 235 -9.84 5.82 6.40
CA GLU A 235 -8.66 6.69 6.39
C GLU A 235 -8.09 6.84 4.96
N GLU A 236 -8.09 5.74 4.19
CA GLU A 236 -7.61 5.67 2.82
C GLU A 236 -8.74 5.25 1.85
N PRO A 237 -9.73 6.12 1.55
CA PRO A 237 -10.83 5.79 0.66
C PRO A 237 -10.37 5.65 -0.79
N ILE A 238 -11.01 4.76 -1.56
CA ILE A 238 -10.72 4.56 -2.98
C ILE A 238 -11.88 5.06 -3.85
N ASP A 239 -13.02 4.35 -3.81
CA ASP A 239 -14.15 4.66 -4.66
C ASP A 239 -15.48 4.31 -3.98
N ARG A 240 -16.50 5.16 -4.22
CA ARG A 240 -17.86 5.00 -3.68
C ARG A 240 -18.80 4.33 -4.68
N ARG A 241 -18.34 4.12 -5.92
CA ARG A 241 -19.11 3.46 -6.97
C ARG A 241 -19.19 1.96 -6.70
N VAL A 242 -20.25 1.38 -7.24
CA VAL A 242 -20.38 -0.08 -7.37
C VAL A 242 -19.96 -0.44 -8.79
N PHE A 243 -19.14 -1.47 -8.91
CA PHE A 243 -18.70 -2.03 -10.17
C PHE A 243 -19.36 -3.39 -10.42
N GLU A 244 -19.23 -3.89 -11.63
CA GLU A 244 -19.65 -5.22 -12.03
C GLU A 244 -18.51 -5.94 -12.75
N LEU A 245 -18.41 -7.26 -12.56
CA LEU A 245 -17.61 -8.12 -13.43
C LEU A 245 -18.43 -8.58 -14.64
N ALA A 246 -18.34 -7.84 -15.74
CA ALA A 246 -19.03 -8.12 -17.00
C ALA A 246 -18.02 -8.57 -18.08
N GLY A 247 -18.20 -9.78 -18.60
CA GLY A 247 -17.32 -10.31 -19.65
C GLY A 247 -15.85 -10.50 -19.22
N GLY A 248 -15.59 -10.64 -17.92
CA GLY A 248 -14.23 -10.72 -17.35
C GLY A 248 -13.59 -9.36 -17.04
N GLU A 249 -14.23 -8.28 -17.46
CA GLU A 249 -13.79 -6.92 -17.18
C GLU A 249 -14.54 -6.31 -16.01
N LEU A 250 -13.85 -5.41 -15.31
CA LEU A 250 -14.50 -4.54 -14.34
C LEU A 250 -15.13 -3.38 -15.10
N VAL A 251 -16.43 -3.18 -14.92
CA VAL A 251 -17.20 -2.07 -15.51
C VAL A 251 -17.98 -1.33 -14.42
N GLU A 252 -18.31 -0.05 -14.62
CA GLU A 252 -19.20 0.65 -13.70
C GLU A 252 -20.60 0.01 -13.76
N PHE A 253 -21.18 -0.28 -12.60
CA PHE A 253 -22.49 -0.92 -12.53
C PHE A 253 -23.59 0.04 -13.00
N SER A 254 -24.31 -0.37 -14.04
CA SER A 254 -25.57 0.26 -14.45
C SER A 254 -26.75 -0.59 -13.97
N ALA A 255 -27.68 0.07 -13.29
CA ALA A 255 -28.91 -0.51 -12.76
C ALA A 255 -29.92 -0.78 -13.88
#